data_AF-A0A920NT79-F1
#
_entry.id   AF-A0A920NT79-F1
#
_cell.length_a   1.000
_cell.length_b   1.000
_cell.length_c   1.000
_cell.angle_alpha   90.00
_cell.angle_beta   90.00
_cell.angle_gamma   90.00
#
_symmetry.space_group_name_H-M   'P 1'
#
loop_
_entity.id
_entity.type
_entity.pdbx_description
1 polymer ?
#
loop_
_entity_poly.entity_id
_entity_poly.type
_entity_poly.pdbx_seq_one_letter_code
_entity_poly.pdbx_strand_id
1 'polypeptide(L)'
;MIFFQSKDGLPLNYENPHSFSQVSNSYLAGQKIQEEGACINCHFYGPMKPRQAALTWAPNLVLTKERLRPEWLIEFFNNPQSVMPGTKMPAPYIPVDEPINDVIEYWGPEVAAFVGDTTAMFNSLVDWMWGLEGVEDVSEIVKVHLESQGYGFITEDEDEWGK
;
A
#
# COMPACT_ATOMS: atom_id res chain seq x y z
N MET A 1 10.99 -8.03 1.86
CA MET A 1 10.54 -9.30 2.47
C MET A 1 11.62 -9.99 3.32
N ILE A 2 12.89 -9.94 2.90
CA ILE A 2 14.02 -10.49 3.69
C ILE A 2 14.30 -9.67 4.97
N PHE A 3 14.06 -8.36 4.95
CA PHE A 3 14.36 -7.46 6.08
C PHE A 3 13.63 -7.87 7.38
N PHE A 4 12.31 -7.99 7.35
CA PHE A 4 11.53 -8.27 8.56
C PHE A 4 11.72 -9.70 9.10
N GLN A 5 11.79 -10.71 8.23
CA GLN A 5 12.11 -12.08 8.62
C GLN A 5 13.50 -12.18 9.25
N SER A 6 14.48 -11.41 8.74
CA SER A 6 15.81 -11.33 9.33
C SER A 6 15.83 -10.58 10.67
N LYS A 7 14.95 -9.59 10.87
CA LYS A 7 14.88 -8.77 12.08
C LYS A 7 14.30 -9.56 13.26
N ASP A 8 13.27 -10.35 13.03
CA ASP A 8 12.56 -11.03 14.12
C ASP A 8 13.28 -12.29 14.61
N GLY A 9 14.22 -12.84 13.84
CA GLY A 9 14.96 -14.05 14.22
C GLY A 9 14.06 -15.27 14.49
N LEU A 10 12.81 -15.23 14.02
CA LEU A 10 11.78 -16.23 14.30
C LEU A 10 11.79 -17.34 13.23
N PRO A 11 11.95 -18.61 13.63
CA PRO A 11 11.91 -19.76 12.72
C PRO A 11 10.50 -20.33 12.49
N LEU A 12 9.46 -19.76 13.12
CA LEU A 12 8.09 -20.31 13.09
C LEU A 12 7.18 -19.55 12.13
N ASN A 13 6.52 -20.31 11.25
CA ASN A 13 5.57 -19.82 10.24
C ASN A 13 4.16 -19.57 10.78
N TYR A 14 3.89 -19.88 12.05
CA TYR A 14 2.52 -19.85 12.59
C TYR A 14 2.35 -18.71 13.59
N GLU A 15 1.49 -17.76 13.21
CA GLU A 15 1.01 -16.66 14.05
C GLU A 15 -0.52 -16.62 13.99
N ASN A 16 -1.13 -15.98 15.00
CA ASN A 16 -2.58 -15.85 15.03
C ASN A 16 -3.05 -15.05 13.82
N PRO A 17 -4.12 -15.52 13.13
CA PRO A 17 -4.67 -14.79 12.00
C PRO A 17 -5.17 -13.42 12.47
N HIS A 18 -4.79 -12.37 11.74
CA HIS A 18 -5.31 -11.02 11.93
C HIS A 18 -6.84 -11.04 11.76
N SER A 19 -7.56 -10.62 12.79
CA SER A 19 -9.03 -10.62 12.80
C SER A 19 -9.55 -9.25 12.42
N PHE A 20 -10.41 -9.18 11.40
CA PHE A 20 -10.99 -7.95 10.90
C PHE A 20 -12.44 -8.18 10.44
N SER A 21 -13.17 -7.10 10.19
CA SER A 21 -14.52 -7.13 9.63
C SER A 21 -14.69 -6.04 8.58
N GLN A 22 -15.18 -6.40 7.39
CA GLN A 22 -15.39 -5.46 6.27
C GLN A 22 -16.44 -4.38 6.56
N VAL A 23 -17.30 -4.58 7.55
CA VAL A 23 -18.33 -3.60 7.97
C VAL A 23 -17.88 -2.75 9.17
N SER A 24 -16.64 -2.92 9.63
CA SER A 24 -16.11 -2.13 10.75
C SER A 24 -15.68 -0.74 10.29
N ASN A 25 -15.75 0.24 11.20
CA ASN A 25 -15.22 1.58 10.96
C ASN A 25 -13.72 1.54 10.61
N SER A 26 -12.97 0.57 11.17
CA SER A 26 -11.55 0.39 10.87
C SER A 26 -11.32 0.02 9.41
N TYR A 27 -12.05 -0.96 8.89
CA TYR A 27 -11.96 -1.35 7.48
C TYR A 27 -12.35 -0.20 6.54
N LEU A 28 -13.45 0.51 6.84
CA LEU A 28 -13.93 1.64 6.04
C LEU A 28 -12.95 2.82 6.09
N ALA A 29 -12.35 3.09 7.25
CA ALA A 29 -11.30 4.09 7.38
C ALA A 29 -10.08 3.70 6.54
N GLY A 30 -9.65 2.44 6.58
CA GLY A 30 -8.56 1.94 5.73
C GLY A 30 -8.84 2.10 4.24
N GLN A 31 -10.08 1.83 3.83
CA GLN A 31 -10.50 2.04 2.44
C GLN A 31 -10.37 3.51 2.03
N LYS A 32 -10.77 4.45 2.88
CA LYS A 32 -10.60 5.88 2.58
C LYS A 32 -9.12 6.28 2.58
N ILE A 33 -8.33 5.80 3.53
CA ILE A 33 -6.92 6.18 3.64
C ILE A 33 -6.11 5.72 2.44
N GLN A 34 -6.35 4.52 1.89
CA GLN A 34 -5.65 4.10 0.67
C GLN A 34 -6.08 4.86 -0.58
N GLU A 35 -7.34 5.33 -0.63
CA GLU A 35 -7.83 6.18 -1.72
C GLU A 35 -7.08 7.52 -1.73
N GLU A 36 -7.01 8.19 -0.58
CA GLU A 36 -6.30 9.48 -0.43
C GLU A 36 -4.77 9.30 -0.54
N GLY A 37 -4.24 8.18 -0.04
CA GLY A 37 -2.85 7.78 -0.23
C GLY A 37 -2.51 7.35 -1.66
N ALA A 38 -3.51 7.29 -2.55
CA ALA A 38 -3.40 6.94 -3.95
C ALA A 38 -2.61 5.65 -4.21
N CYS A 39 -2.82 4.62 -3.38
CA CYS A 39 -2.05 3.37 -3.43
C CYS A 39 -2.15 2.67 -4.80
N ILE A 40 -3.29 2.81 -5.48
CA ILE A 40 -3.55 2.31 -6.85
C ILE A 40 -2.69 2.97 -7.93
N ASN A 41 -1.98 4.05 -7.63
CA ASN A 41 -1.02 4.61 -8.58
C ASN A 41 0.14 3.67 -8.84
N CYS A 42 0.55 2.90 -7.82
CA CYS A 42 1.72 2.02 -7.90
C CYS A 42 1.37 0.54 -7.70
N HIS A 43 0.37 0.21 -6.90
CA HIS A 43 0.06 -1.18 -6.54
C HIS A 43 -1.07 -1.79 -7.38
N PHE A 44 -0.97 -3.10 -7.61
CA PHE A 44 -2.07 -3.89 -8.18
C PHE A 44 -3.08 -4.27 -7.11
N TYR A 45 -4.36 -4.26 -7.48
CA TYR A 45 -5.46 -4.87 -6.71
C TYR A 45 -5.99 -6.06 -7.49
N GLY A 46 -5.32 -7.21 -7.33
CA GLY A 46 -5.57 -8.37 -8.17
C GLY A 46 -5.36 -8.04 -9.65
N PRO A 47 -6.36 -8.24 -10.53
CA PRO A 47 -6.20 -7.94 -11.95
C PRO A 47 -6.17 -6.43 -12.27
N MET A 48 -6.48 -5.56 -11.32
CA MET A 48 -6.48 -4.11 -11.52
C MET A 48 -5.04 -3.58 -11.60
N LYS A 49 -4.66 -3.02 -12.76
CA LYS A 49 -3.33 -2.46 -13.00
C LYS A 49 -3.15 -1.12 -12.27
N PRO A 50 -1.91 -0.80 -11.84
CA PRO A 50 -1.61 0.52 -11.33
C PRO A 50 -1.82 1.61 -12.38
N ARG A 51 -2.13 2.83 -11.94
CA ARG A 51 -2.42 3.96 -12.84
C ARG A 51 -1.17 4.58 -13.47
N GLN A 52 -0.01 4.48 -12.82
CA GLN A 52 1.24 5.04 -13.33
C GLN A 52 1.98 4.05 -14.26
N ALA A 53 3.08 4.53 -14.85
CA ALA A 53 3.93 3.74 -15.74
C ALA A 53 4.55 2.52 -15.05
N ALA A 54 4.86 1.49 -15.83
CA ALA A 54 5.34 0.21 -15.28
C ALA A 54 6.63 0.31 -14.47
N LEU A 55 7.45 1.34 -14.69
CA LEU A 55 8.65 1.64 -13.89
C LEU A 55 8.36 2.00 -12.41
N THR A 56 7.13 2.40 -12.08
CA THR A 56 6.71 2.72 -10.70
C THR A 56 5.83 1.63 -10.10
N TRP A 57 5.56 0.56 -10.82
CA TRP A 57 4.73 -0.53 -10.33
C TRP A 57 5.35 -1.23 -9.12
N ALA A 58 4.48 -1.57 -8.20
CA ALA A 58 4.77 -2.22 -6.93
C ALA A 58 3.95 -3.51 -6.80
N PRO A 59 4.26 -4.38 -5.82
CA PRO A 59 3.61 -5.69 -5.68
C PRO A 59 2.09 -5.60 -5.55
N ASN A 60 1.41 -6.68 -5.95
CA ASN A 60 -0.03 -6.85 -5.77
C ASN A 60 -0.41 -6.92 -4.29
N LEU A 61 -1.30 -6.03 -3.83
CA LEU A 61 -1.70 -5.96 -2.43
C LEU A 61 -2.58 -7.14 -1.99
N VAL A 62 -3.19 -7.88 -2.91
CA VAL A 62 -3.95 -9.10 -2.57
C VAL A 62 -3.06 -10.14 -1.87
N LEU A 63 -1.75 -10.14 -2.16
CA LEU A 63 -0.78 -11.04 -1.53
C LEU A 63 -0.43 -10.66 -0.09
N THR A 64 -0.85 -9.50 0.41
CA THR A 64 -0.39 -8.95 1.69
C THR A 64 -0.59 -9.92 2.84
N LYS A 65 -1.81 -10.46 2.98
CA LYS A 65 -2.18 -11.39 4.08
C LYS A 65 -1.41 -12.72 4.06
N GLU A 66 -0.93 -13.14 2.88
CA GLU A 66 -0.15 -14.38 2.71
C GLU A 66 1.34 -14.17 2.96
N ARG A 67 1.80 -12.92 2.99
CA ARG A 67 3.20 -12.55 2.84
C ARG A 67 3.73 -11.74 4.00
N LEU A 68 2.91 -10.85 4.56
CA LEU A 68 3.31 -9.84 5.51
C LEU A 68 2.56 -10.01 6.81
N ARG A 69 3.24 -9.71 7.90
CA ARG A 69 2.61 -9.64 9.22
C ARG A 69 2.05 -8.23 9.45
N PRO A 70 0.91 -8.08 10.14
CA PRO A 70 0.30 -6.79 10.46
C PRO A 70 1.29 -5.78 11.07
N GLU A 71 2.09 -6.22 12.04
CA GLU A 71 3.02 -5.37 12.77
C GLU A 71 4.16 -4.84 11.89
N TRP A 72 4.60 -5.63 10.91
CA TRP A 72 5.59 -5.19 9.92
C TRP A 72 5.05 -4.08 9.03
N LEU A 73 3.76 -4.14 8.69
CA LEU A 73 3.12 -3.10 7.89
C LEU A 73 3.00 -1.79 8.66
N ILE A 74 2.66 -1.84 9.96
CA ILE A 74 2.60 -0.65 10.80
C ILE A 74 3.99 0.02 10.87
N GLU A 75 5.05 -0.75 11.10
CA GLU A 75 6.43 -0.22 11.08
C GLU A 75 6.79 0.36 9.72
N PHE A 76 6.41 -0.34 8.64
CA PHE A 76 6.68 0.08 7.28
C PHE A 76 5.94 1.38 6.92
N PHE A 77 4.66 1.53 7.26
CA PHE A 77 3.89 2.73 6.97
C PHE A 77 4.40 3.95 7.75
N ASN A 78 4.88 3.74 8.98
CA ASN A 78 5.43 4.82 9.79
C ASN A 78 6.70 5.42 9.16
N ASN A 79 7.60 4.58 8.64
CA ASN A 79 8.79 5.07 7.94
C ASN A 79 9.31 4.04 6.90
N PRO A 80 8.81 4.09 5.65
CA PRO A 80 9.21 3.12 4.63
C PRO A 80 10.71 3.13 4.32
N GLN A 81 11.36 4.31 4.38
CA GLN A 81 12.80 4.44 4.10
C GLN A 81 13.66 3.80 5.18
N SER A 82 13.22 3.83 6.44
CA SER A 82 13.95 3.19 7.54
C SER A 82 13.95 1.67 7.43
N VAL A 83 12.87 1.10 6.88
CA VAL A 83 12.69 -0.35 6.73
C VAL A 83 13.29 -0.85 5.41
N MET A 84 13.08 -0.11 4.32
CA MET A 84 13.57 -0.44 2.99
C MET A 84 14.23 0.79 2.37
N PRO A 85 15.51 1.04 2.66
CA PRO A 85 16.25 2.17 2.09
C PRO A 85 16.21 2.14 0.56
N GLY A 86 15.84 3.28 -0.04
CA GLY A 86 15.72 3.41 -1.51
C GLY A 86 14.38 2.96 -2.08
N THR A 87 13.40 2.59 -1.25
CA THR A 87 12.02 2.40 -1.71
C THR A 87 11.47 3.69 -2.32
N LYS A 88 10.65 3.58 -3.37
CA LYS A 88 9.90 4.73 -3.92
C LYS A 88 8.57 4.96 -3.20
N MET A 89 8.17 4.04 -2.32
CA MET A 89 6.92 4.16 -1.58
C MET A 89 7.03 5.28 -0.53
N PRO A 90 6.16 6.30 -0.58
CA PRO A 90 6.10 7.32 0.47
C PRO A 90 5.41 6.75 1.72
N ALA A 91 5.61 7.41 2.87
CA ALA A 91 4.76 7.17 4.03
C ALA A 91 3.32 7.58 3.68
N PRO A 92 2.29 6.74 3.97
CA PRO A 92 0.91 7.12 3.75
C PRO A 92 0.55 8.39 4.51
N TYR A 93 -0.16 9.32 3.86
CA TYR A 93 -0.71 10.48 4.55
C TYR A 93 -1.90 10.05 5.40
N ILE A 94 -1.90 10.45 6.67
CA ILE A 94 -2.98 10.19 7.63
C ILE A 94 -3.32 11.48 8.38
N PRO A 95 -4.60 11.81 8.58
CA PRO A 95 -5.02 13.06 9.22
C PRO A 95 -5.02 12.93 10.76
N VAL A 96 -3.95 12.38 11.34
CA VAL A 96 -3.93 12.03 12.78
C VAL A 96 -3.92 13.25 13.70
N ASP A 97 -3.25 14.32 13.28
CA ASP A 97 -3.10 15.57 14.05
C ASP A 97 -4.04 16.69 13.55
N GLU A 98 -4.92 16.38 12.59
CA GLU A 98 -5.87 17.34 12.04
C GLU A 98 -7.06 17.57 12.98
N PRO A 99 -7.69 18.77 12.96
CA PRO A 99 -8.91 19.01 13.71
C PRO A 99 -10.02 18.03 13.32
N ILE A 100 -10.63 17.36 14.30
CA ILE A 100 -11.61 16.29 14.06
C ILE A 100 -12.76 16.69 13.11
N ASN A 101 -13.20 17.96 13.15
CA ASN A 101 -14.27 18.44 12.28
C ASN A 101 -13.85 18.46 10.80
N ASP A 102 -12.60 18.85 10.53
CA ASP A 102 -12.04 18.88 9.16
C ASP A 102 -11.87 17.44 8.65
N VAL A 103 -11.45 16.52 9.54
CA VAL A 103 -11.36 15.09 9.23
C VAL A 103 -12.72 14.50 8.92
N ILE A 104 -13.77 14.82 9.69
CA ILE A 104 -15.13 14.36 9.39
C ILE A 104 -15.59 14.86 8.02
N GLU A 105 -15.31 16.12 7.68
CA GLU A 105 -15.75 16.72 6.42
C GLU A 105 -15.08 16.10 5.20
N TYR A 106 -13.76 15.89 5.24
CA TYR A 106 -12.99 15.41 4.08
C TYR A 106 -12.80 13.89 4.05
N TRP A 107 -12.47 13.30 5.20
CA TRP A 107 -12.15 11.88 5.34
C TRP A 107 -13.36 11.03 5.77
N GLY A 108 -14.35 11.64 6.41
CA GLY A 108 -15.54 10.95 6.89
C GLY A 108 -15.43 10.50 8.35
N PRO A 109 -16.58 10.12 8.96
CA PRO A 109 -16.65 9.79 10.38
C PRO A 109 -15.87 8.54 10.76
N GLU A 110 -15.67 7.60 9.83
CA GLU A 110 -14.93 6.37 10.07
C GLU A 110 -13.45 6.64 10.30
N VAL A 111 -12.83 7.54 9.52
CA VAL A 111 -11.44 7.96 9.73
C VAL A 111 -11.33 8.86 10.97
N ALA A 112 -12.30 9.76 11.17
CA ALA A 112 -12.33 10.66 12.31
C ALA A 112 -12.36 9.93 13.67
N ALA A 113 -12.91 8.70 13.71
CA ALA A 113 -12.94 7.87 14.90
C ALA A 113 -11.55 7.50 15.44
N PHE A 114 -10.49 7.67 14.63
CA PHE A 114 -9.11 7.31 14.97
C PHE A 114 -8.16 8.52 15.06
N VAL A 115 -8.68 9.76 15.03
CA VAL A 115 -7.88 10.99 15.20
C VAL A 115 -7.15 10.95 16.54
N GLY A 116 -5.87 11.31 16.54
CA GLY A 116 -4.97 11.21 17.68
C GLY A 116 -4.36 9.82 17.92
N ASP A 117 -4.71 8.80 17.12
CA ASP A 117 -4.12 7.46 17.20
C ASP A 117 -3.56 7.00 15.84
N THR A 118 -2.26 7.28 15.63
CA THR A 118 -1.51 6.88 14.44
C THR A 118 -1.54 5.36 14.23
N THR A 119 -1.40 4.59 15.30
CA THR A 119 -1.36 3.13 15.23
C THR A 119 -2.72 2.59 14.82
N ALA A 120 -3.82 3.13 15.34
CA ALA A 120 -5.16 2.74 14.92
C ALA A 120 -5.43 3.08 13.45
N MET A 121 -5.01 4.24 12.96
CA MET A 121 -5.13 4.59 11.53
C MET A 121 -4.32 3.64 10.62
N PHE A 122 -3.12 3.22 11.02
CA PHE A 122 -2.36 2.23 10.26
C PHE A 122 -2.97 0.82 10.36
N ASN A 123 -3.51 0.42 11.51
CA ASN A 123 -4.26 -0.83 11.62
C ASN A 123 -5.50 -0.82 10.72
N SER A 124 -6.15 0.33 10.53
CA SER A 124 -7.28 0.48 9.64
C SER A 124 -6.89 0.17 8.18
N LEU A 125 -5.72 0.66 7.73
CA LEU A 125 -5.14 0.27 6.44
C LEU A 125 -4.86 -1.24 6.36
N VAL A 126 -4.31 -1.83 7.41
CA VAL A 126 -4.07 -3.29 7.47
C VAL A 126 -5.38 -4.06 7.36
N ASP A 127 -6.43 -3.69 8.08
CA ASP A 127 -7.76 -4.31 8.00
C ASP A 127 -8.29 -4.29 6.57
N TRP A 128 -8.18 -3.14 5.90
CA TRP A 128 -8.57 -3.00 4.50
C TRP A 128 -7.78 -3.95 3.59
N MET A 129 -6.45 -3.99 3.73
CA MET A 129 -5.59 -4.88 2.94
C MET A 129 -5.91 -6.36 3.18
N TRP A 130 -6.31 -6.74 4.40
CA TRP A 130 -6.68 -8.11 4.73
C TRP A 130 -8.00 -8.55 4.08
N GLY A 131 -8.91 -7.62 3.81
CA GLY A 131 -10.14 -7.88 3.08
C GLY A 131 -9.99 -7.86 1.57
N LEU A 132 -8.79 -7.60 1.03
CA LEU A 132 -8.54 -7.73 -0.40
C LEU A 132 -8.63 -9.20 -0.83
N GLU A 133 -9.44 -9.40 -1.87
CA GLU A 133 -9.62 -10.68 -2.55
C GLU A 133 -9.41 -10.48 -4.05
N GLY A 134 -8.85 -11.49 -4.71
CA GLY A 134 -8.63 -11.44 -6.14
C GLY A 134 -7.52 -12.38 -6.60
N VAL A 135 -7.09 -12.19 -7.85
CA VAL A 135 -5.99 -12.95 -8.44
C VAL A 135 -4.68 -12.53 -7.79
N GLU A 136 -3.95 -13.47 -7.21
CA GLU A 136 -2.64 -13.22 -6.59
C GLU A 136 -1.52 -13.08 -7.62
N ASP A 137 -1.47 -14.02 -8.57
CA ASP A 137 -0.46 -14.02 -9.63
C ASP A 137 -0.89 -13.13 -10.81
N VAL A 138 -0.26 -11.97 -10.89
CA VAL A 138 -0.48 -10.98 -11.96
C VAL A 138 0.63 -11.03 -13.02
N SER A 139 1.49 -12.05 -13.02
CA SER A 139 2.68 -12.13 -13.88
C SER A 139 2.32 -12.07 -15.36
N GLU A 140 1.23 -12.73 -15.77
CA GLU A 140 0.76 -12.69 -17.15
C GLU A 140 0.29 -11.28 -17.55
N ILE A 141 -0.40 -10.58 -16.64
CA ILE A 141 -0.87 -9.20 -16.86
C ILE A 141 0.32 -8.26 -17.06
N VAL A 142 1.36 -8.43 -16.24
CA VAL A 142 2.61 -7.66 -16.33
C VAL A 142 3.33 -7.97 -17.63
N LYS A 143 3.50 -9.26 -17.96
CA LYS A 143 4.18 -9.70 -19.19
C LYS A 143 3.52 -9.13 -20.44
N VAL A 144 2.20 -9.29 -20.56
CA VAL A 144 1.43 -8.76 -21.70
C VAL A 144 1.55 -7.24 -21.80
N HIS A 145 1.57 -6.51 -20.68
CA HIS A 145 1.76 -5.06 -20.72
C HIS A 145 3.18 -4.68 -21.18
N LEU A 146 4.21 -5.32 -20.64
CA LEU A 146 5.59 -5.00 -20.99
C LEU A 146 5.90 -5.34 -22.45
N GLU A 147 5.35 -6.44 -22.98
CA GLU A 147 5.49 -6.81 -24.39
C GLU A 147 4.79 -5.81 -25.34
N SER A 148 3.68 -5.21 -24.91
CA SER A 148 2.88 -4.32 -25.77
C SER A 148 3.19 -2.83 -25.60
N GLN A 149 3.57 -2.38 -24.41
CA GLN A 149 3.71 -0.95 -24.06
C GLN A 149 5.08 -0.61 -23.47
N GLY A 150 5.92 -1.61 -23.16
CA GLY A 150 7.20 -1.41 -22.51
C GLY A 150 7.08 -0.90 -21.07
N TYR A 151 8.18 -0.34 -20.54
CA TYR A 151 8.24 0.12 -19.14
C TYR A 151 7.75 1.57 -18.95
N GLY A 152 7.45 2.29 -20.04
CA GLY A 152 7.14 3.72 -20.01
C GLY A 152 8.35 4.59 -19.67
N PHE A 153 9.52 4.28 -20.22
CA PHE A 153 10.67 5.18 -20.16
C PHE A 153 10.27 6.51 -20.80
N ILE A 154 10.52 7.62 -20.10
CA ILE A 154 10.69 8.90 -20.78
C ILE A 154 11.99 8.71 -21.56
N THR A 155 11.90 8.47 -22.87
CA THR A 155 13.02 8.79 -23.73
C THR A 155 13.15 10.30 -23.60
N GLU A 156 14.13 10.77 -22.84
CA GLU A 156 14.70 12.07 -23.17
C GLU A 156 15.07 11.92 -24.65
N ASP A 157 14.36 12.63 -25.52
CA ASP A 157 14.70 12.67 -26.92
C ASP A 157 16.14 13.19 -26.98
N GLU A 158 17.11 12.27 -27.08
CA GLU A 158 18.47 12.53 -27.52
C GLU A 158 18.38 13.07 -28.95
N ASP A 159 17.96 14.32 -29.18
CA ASP A 159 17.98 14.93 -30.53
C ASP A 159 17.76 16.46 -30.54
N GLU A 160 18.30 17.23 -29.58
CA GLU A 160 18.35 18.71 -29.70
C GLU A 160 19.74 19.32 -29.42
N TRP A 161 20.80 18.67 -29.90
CA TRP A 161 22.14 19.27 -30.07
C TRP A 161 22.61 19.25 -31.54
N GLY A 162 21.69 19.56 -32.45
CA GLY A 162 21.97 19.58 -33.88
C GLY A 162 21.27 20.71 -34.63
N LYS A 163 21.71 21.96 -34.43
CA LYS A 163 21.87 23.02 -35.45
C LYS A 163 22.38 24.32 -34.86
#